data_AF-A0A524M1Z7-F1
#
_entry.id   AF-A0A524M1Z7-F1
#
_cell.length_a   1.000
_cell.length_b   1.000
_cell.length_c   1.000
_cell.angle_alpha   90.00
_cell.angle_beta   90.00
_cell.angle_gamma   90.00
#
_symmetry.space_group_name_H-M   'P 1'
#
loop_
_entity.id
_entity.type
_entity.pdbx_description
1 polymer ?
#
loop_
_entity_poly.entity_id
_entity_poly.type
_entity_poly.pdbx_seq_one_letter_code
_entity_poly.pdbx_strand_id
1 'polypeptide(L)'
;MSEKIYVISCRQDLSSIGVDRMRNSVDGLEEIELALDWSKTRLVPVIATEKTAFVEGETKLVPIQSIEVPAYSVVFQSFYGSNGMGDLCCIGSTKMKLHTEDRVANVSMFSSRLKASVMRGDLLGQVLIVSGTTN
;
A
#
# COMPACT_ATOMS: atom_id res chain seq x y z
N MET A 1 22.00 -6.43 -6.69
CA MET A 1 20.73 -6.63 -7.41
C MET A 1 19.68 -5.85 -6.65
N SER A 2 19.23 -4.70 -7.18
CA SER A 2 18.25 -3.85 -6.49
C SER A 2 16.90 -4.54 -6.44
N GLU A 3 16.31 -4.61 -5.25
CA GLU A 3 14.96 -5.08 -5.02
C GLU A 3 14.02 -4.14 -5.79
N LYS A 4 13.35 -4.67 -6.82
CA LYS A 4 12.35 -3.94 -7.57
C LYS A 4 11.20 -3.63 -6.61
N ILE A 5 10.68 -2.41 -6.63
CA ILE A 5 9.46 -2.02 -5.92
C ILE A 5 8.46 -1.60 -7.00
N TYR A 6 7.27 -2.20 -6.99
CA TYR A 6 6.23 -1.89 -7.98
C TYR A 6 5.24 -0.90 -7.37
N VAL A 7 5.26 0.33 -7.87
CA VAL A 7 4.32 1.38 -7.49
C VAL A 7 3.66 1.89 -8.77
N ILE A 8 2.33 1.84 -8.85
CA ILE A 8 1.57 2.60 -9.85
C ILE A 8 1.33 3.97 -9.22
N SER A 9 2.03 4.99 -9.71
CA SER A 9 1.96 6.36 -9.20
C SER A 9 1.70 7.35 -10.33
N CYS A 10 0.86 8.35 -10.05
CA CYS A 10 0.56 9.47 -10.95
C CYS A 10 1.55 10.64 -10.84
N ARG A 11 2.67 10.51 -10.09
CA ARG A 11 3.66 11.59 -9.90
C ARG A 11 4.99 11.29 -10.58
N GLN A 12 5.39 12.19 -11.50
CA GLN A 12 6.65 12.15 -12.25
C GLN A 12 7.91 12.23 -11.36
N ASP A 13 7.79 12.76 -10.14
CA ASP A 13 8.93 12.94 -9.23
C ASP A 13 9.58 11.62 -8.78
N LEU A 14 8.86 10.50 -8.89
CA LEU A 14 9.40 9.17 -8.58
C LEU A 14 10.46 8.69 -9.60
N SER A 15 10.53 9.31 -10.77
CA SER A 15 11.60 9.04 -11.75
C SER A 15 12.98 9.48 -11.24
N SER A 16 13.02 10.53 -10.41
CA SER A 16 14.27 11.15 -9.92
C SER A 16 14.96 10.36 -8.79
N ILE A 17 14.27 9.42 -8.16
CA ILE A 17 14.75 8.62 -7.02
C ILE A 17 15.22 7.20 -7.42
N GLY A 18 15.43 6.94 -8.73
CA GLY A 18 15.97 5.65 -9.21
C GLY A 18 14.96 4.50 -9.18
N VAL A 19 13.66 4.78 -9.04
CA VAL A 19 12.57 3.82 -9.29
C VAL A 19 12.36 3.74 -10.81
N ASP A 20 13.36 3.22 -11.50
CA ASP A 20 13.51 3.27 -12.97
C ASP A 20 12.54 2.36 -13.75
N ARG A 21 11.45 1.87 -13.14
CA ARG A 21 10.48 1.02 -13.85
C ARG A 21 9.05 1.29 -13.38
N MET A 22 8.55 2.47 -13.75
CA MET A 22 7.11 2.57 -14.06
C MET A 22 6.79 1.47 -15.09
N ARG A 23 5.81 0.61 -14.79
CA ARG A 23 5.29 -0.31 -15.80
C ARG A 23 4.66 0.54 -16.90
N ASN A 24 5.30 0.56 -18.06
CA ASN A 24 4.74 1.15 -19.28
C ASN A 24 3.85 0.14 -20.04
N SER A 25 3.66 -1.09 -19.53
CA SER A 25 2.77 -2.10 -20.12
C SER A 25 1.64 -2.50 -19.16
N VAL A 26 0.47 -2.73 -19.75
CA VAL A 26 -0.78 -3.09 -19.07
C VAL A 26 -1.04 -4.60 -19.10
N ASP A 27 -0.05 -5.41 -19.52
CA ASP A 27 -0.21 -6.85 -19.62
C ASP A 27 -0.50 -7.47 -18.24
N GLY A 28 -1.61 -8.23 -18.15
CA GLY A 28 -2.12 -8.78 -16.90
C GLY A 28 -2.96 -7.80 -16.06
N LEU A 29 -3.29 -6.62 -16.60
CA LEU A 29 -4.18 -5.62 -16.01
C LEU A 29 -5.40 -5.38 -16.91
N GLU A 30 -5.89 -6.43 -17.54
CA GLU A 30 -7.11 -6.40 -18.34
C GLU A 30 -8.32 -6.04 -17.46
N GLU A 31 -9.35 -5.45 -18.08
CA GLU A 31 -10.62 -5.22 -17.40
C GLU A 31 -11.23 -6.57 -17.01
N ILE A 32 -11.61 -6.68 -15.74
CA ILE A 32 -12.26 -7.86 -15.18
C ILE A 32 -13.46 -7.44 -14.35
N GLU A 33 -14.48 -8.30 -14.29
CA GLU A 33 -15.60 -8.15 -13.39
C GLU A 33 -15.32 -8.93 -12.09
N LEU A 34 -15.49 -8.26 -10.95
CA LEU A 34 -15.32 -8.87 -9.63
C LEU A 34 -16.62 -8.74 -8.83
N ALA A 35 -17.11 -9.87 -8.31
CA ALA A 35 -18.13 -9.89 -7.28
C ALA A 35 -17.47 -9.72 -5.91
N LEU A 36 -17.80 -8.65 -5.20
CA LEU A 36 -17.23 -8.34 -3.88
C LEU A 36 -18.15 -8.80 -2.75
N ASP A 37 -17.61 -9.60 -1.83
CA ASP A 37 -18.30 -10.08 -0.63
C ASP A 37 -17.99 -9.18 0.57
N TRP A 38 -18.80 -8.14 0.74
CA TRP A 38 -18.68 -7.20 1.86
C TRP A 38 -18.97 -7.84 3.23
N SER A 39 -19.64 -9.00 3.28
CA SER A 39 -19.95 -9.69 4.55
C SER A 39 -18.72 -10.31 5.21
N LYS A 40 -17.64 -10.52 4.44
CA LYS A 40 -16.35 -11.06 4.90
C LYS A 40 -15.26 -10.00 4.99
N THR A 41 -15.63 -8.73 5.08
CA THR A 41 -14.67 -7.63 5.13
C THR A 41 -13.83 -7.68 6.40
N ARG A 42 -12.51 -7.58 6.25
CA ARG A 42 -11.57 -7.45 7.36
C ARG A 42 -11.11 -6.01 7.50
N LEU A 43 -11.33 -5.38 8.65
CA LEU A 43 -10.70 -4.10 9.00
C LEU A 43 -9.33 -4.38 9.63
N VAL A 44 -8.26 -3.88 9.00
CA VAL A 44 -6.88 -4.20 9.36
C VAL A 44 -6.10 -2.90 9.64
N PRO A 45 -5.43 -2.78 10.81
CA PRO A 45 -4.54 -1.66 11.07
C PRO A 45 -3.24 -1.81 10.28
N VAL A 46 -2.75 -0.68 9.77
CA VAL A 46 -1.44 -0.59 9.09
C VAL A 46 -0.43 -0.09 10.10
N ILE A 47 0.46 -0.97 10.58
CA ILE A 47 1.33 -0.71 11.72
C ILE A 47 2.79 -0.69 11.27
N ALA A 48 3.54 0.36 11.60
CA ALA A 48 4.95 0.48 11.25
C ALA A 48 5.83 -0.53 12.01
N THR A 49 6.81 -1.14 11.33
CA THR A 49 7.75 -2.09 11.95
C THR A 49 9.09 -1.47 12.33
N GLU A 50 9.36 -0.24 11.91
CA GLU A 50 10.60 0.47 12.21
C GLU A 50 10.39 1.97 12.32
N LYS A 51 11.44 2.67 12.75
CA LYS A 51 11.44 4.13 12.78
C LYS A 51 11.70 4.67 11.38
N THR A 52 10.84 5.57 10.92
CA THR A 52 11.03 6.32 9.68
C THR A 52 10.91 7.81 9.97
N ALA A 53 11.99 8.55 9.73
CA ALA A 53 12.02 9.99 9.93
C ALA A 53 11.50 10.72 8.69
N PHE A 54 10.68 11.75 8.90
CA PHE A 54 10.10 12.57 7.85
C PHE A 54 10.46 14.05 8.06
N VAL A 55 10.60 14.77 6.94
CA VAL A 55 10.39 16.21 6.92
C VAL A 55 8.94 16.55 6.55
N GLU A 56 8.53 17.80 6.75
CA GLU A 56 7.19 18.25 6.42
C GLU A 56 6.91 18.13 4.91
N GLY A 57 5.75 17.57 4.56
CA GLY A 57 5.32 17.35 3.17
C GLY A 57 5.97 16.14 2.50
N GLU A 58 6.85 15.41 3.18
CA GLU A 58 7.58 14.29 2.61
C GLU A 58 6.72 13.02 2.51
N THR A 59 6.82 12.33 1.38
CA THR A 59 6.25 10.99 1.20
C THR A 59 7.37 9.96 1.17
N LYS A 60 7.27 8.91 1.98
CA LYS A 60 8.23 7.79 2.00
C LYS A 60 7.52 6.45 2.04
N LEU A 61 8.28 5.41 1.68
CA LEU A 61 7.93 4.05 2.00
C LEU A 61 8.24 3.78 3.48
N VAL A 62 7.31 3.14 4.18
CA VAL A 62 7.42 2.73 5.58
C VAL A 62 7.19 1.23 5.65
N PRO A 63 8.15 0.43 6.16
CA PRO A 63 7.92 -0.99 6.42
C PRO A 63 6.81 -1.19 7.45
N ILE A 64 5.92 -2.14 7.17
CA ILE A 64 4.74 -2.41 8.00
C ILE A 64 4.66 -3.88 8.39
N GLN A 65 3.86 -4.17 9.41
CA GLN A 65 3.47 -5.54 9.73
C GLN A 65 2.79 -6.15 8.50
N SER A 66 3.11 -7.40 8.21
CA SER A 66 2.62 -8.05 6.99
C SER A 66 1.11 -8.23 7.03
N ILE A 67 0.46 -7.84 5.95
CA ILE A 67 -0.98 -7.96 5.76
C ILE A 67 -1.23 -8.88 4.56
N GLU A 68 -1.87 -10.02 4.81
CA GLU A 68 -2.28 -10.94 3.76
C GLU A 68 -3.46 -10.38 2.98
N VAL A 69 -3.34 -10.36 1.65
CA VAL A 69 -4.36 -9.92 0.71
C VAL A 69 -4.62 -11.08 -0.25
N PRO A 70 -5.69 -11.87 -0.03
CA PRO A 70 -5.97 -13.02 -0.88
C PRO A 70 -6.16 -12.64 -2.36
N ALA A 71 -6.06 -13.65 -3.23
CA ALA A 71 -6.46 -13.53 -4.63
C ALA A 71 -7.85 -12.88 -4.76
N TYR A 72 -8.02 -12.05 -5.79
CA TYR A 72 -9.21 -11.28 -6.13
C TYR A 72 -9.69 -10.28 -5.08
N SER A 73 -9.03 -10.18 -3.92
CA SER A 73 -9.40 -9.22 -2.89
C SER A 73 -9.03 -7.79 -3.28
N VAL A 74 -9.87 -6.85 -2.88
CA VAL A 74 -9.67 -5.41 -3.09
C VAL A 74 -9.44 -4.75 -1.73
N VAL A 75 -8.50 -3.81 -1.71
CA VAL A 75 -8.14 -3.05 -0.51
C VAL A 75 -8.71 -1.65 -0.61
N PHE A 76 -9.48 -1.25 0.40
CA PHE A 76 -10.00 0.12 0.53
C PHE A 76 -9.36 0.79 1.73
N GLN A 77 -8.97 2.05 1.59
CA GLN A 77 -8.49 2.83 2.72
C GLN A 77 -9.67 3.28 3.58
N SER A 78 -9.54 3.12 4.90
CA SER A 78 -10.48 3.68 5.87
C SER A 78 -10.07 5.11 6.21
N PHE A 79 -11.04 6.02 6.26
CA PHE A 79 -10.85 7.38 6.79
C PHE A 79 -10.79 7.43 8.32
N TYR A 80 -11.24 6.37 8.99
CA TYR A 80 -11.11 6.19 10.44
C TYR A 80 -9.83 5.44 10.79
N GLY A 81 -9.29 5.69 11.99
CA GLY A 81 -8.03 5.11 12.45
C GLY A 81 -6.81 5.70 11.75
N SER A 82 -6.84 7.01 11.48
CA SER A 82 -5.76 7.76 10.82
C SER A 82 -4.64 8.17 11.78
N ASN A 83 -3.45 8.38 11.23
CA ASN A 83 -2.31 8.92 11.96
C ASN A 83 -2.40 10.46 12.03
N GLY A 84 -2.20 11.06 13.20
CA GLY A 84 -2.28 12.52 13.34
C GLY A 84 -1.16 13.31 12.64
N MET A 85 -0.06 12.65 12.26
CA MET A 85 1.10 13.27 11.62
C MET A 85 0.97 13.34 10.09
N GLY A 86 0.08 12.55 9.49
CA GLY A 86 0.02 12.43 8.04
C GLY A 86 -0.98 11.39 7.55
N ASP A 87 -0.89 11.08 6.26
CA ASP A 87 -1.85 10.21 5.59
C ASP A 87 -1.17 8.96 5.06
N LEU A 88 -1.78 7.80 5.34
CA LEU A 88 -1.54 6.60 4.56
C LEU A 88 -2.00 6.86 3.12
N CYS A 89 -1.17 6.53 2.13
CA CYS A 89 -1.52 6.68 0.71
C CYS A 89 -1.88 5.34 0.08
N CYS A 90 -1.10 4.29 0.37
CA CYS A 90 -1.37 2.93 -0.10
C CYS A 90 -0.58 1.90 0.72
N ILE A 91 -0.94 0.63 0.57
CA ILE A 91 -0.16 -0.52 1.03
C ILE A 91 0.23 -1.42 -0.14
N GLY A 92 1.33 -2.14 -0.03
CA GLY A 92 1.78 -3.04 -1.07
C GLY A 92 3.03 -3.82 -0.67
N SER A 93 3.70 -4.36 -1.68
CA SER A 93 4.95 -5.08 -1.52
C SER A 93 5.95 -4.66 -2.58
N THR A 94 7.22 -4.88 -2.27
CA THR A 94 8.29 -4.70 -3.25
C THR A 94 8.11 -5.67 -4.42
N LYS A 95 7.52 -6.85 -4.24
CA LYS A 95 7.24 -7.78 -5.33
C LYS A 95 5.81 -7.62 -5.86
N MET A 96 5.68 -7.44 -7.17
CA MET A 96 4.39 -7.45 -7.84
C MET A 96 3.91 -8.88 -8.05
N LYS A 97 2.61 -9.06 -7.80
CA LYS A 97 1.84 -10.24 -8.13
C LYS A 97 0.53 -9.79 -8.77
N LEU A 98 -0.05 -10.66 -9.58
CA LEU A 98 -1.33 -10.40 -10.22
C LEU A 98 -2.48 -10.43 -9.20
N HIS A 99 -3.62 -9.89 -9.60
CA HIS A 99 -4.83 -9.95 -8.79
C HIS A 99 -5.32 -11.39 -8.58
N THR A 100 -4.94 -12.34 -9.44
CA THR A 100 -5.26 -13.77 -9.35
C THR A 100 -4.43 -14.53 -8.32
N GLU A 101 -3.43 -13.89 -7.71
CA GLU A 101 -2.51 -14.51 -6.77
C GLU A 101 -2.70 -13.96 -5.35
N ASP A 102 -2.44 -14.81 -4.35
CA ASP A 102 -2.31 -14.36 -2.96
C ASP A 102 -1.12 -13.41 -2.81
N ARG A 103 -1.40 -12.24 -2.23
CA ARG A 103 -0.48 -11.13 -2.04
C ARG A 103 -0.21 -10.92 -0.56
N VAL A 104 0.95 -10.34 -0.26
CA VAL A 104 1.30 -9.88 1.08
C VAL A 104 1.73 -8.44 0.94
N ALA A 105 1.09 -7.53 1.67
CA ALA A 105 1.55 -6.16 1.80
C ALA A 105 2.46 -6.05 3.02
N ASN A 106 3.70 -5.61 2.83
CA ASN A 106 4.71 -5.44 3.87
C ASN A 106 5.36 -4.04 3.87
N VAL A 107 4.93 -3.17 2.96
CA VAL A 107 5.33 -1.78 2.88
C VAL A 107 4.08 -0.92 2.70
N SER A 108 4.10 0.28 3.27
CA SER A 108 3.12 1.34 2.98
C SER A 108 3.80 2.56 2.39
N MET A 109 3.04 3.37 1.66
CA MET A 109 3.45 4.73 1.31
C MET A 109 2.72 5.68 2.25
N PHE A 110 3.49 6.52 2.96
CA PHE A 110 2.96 7.46 3.94
C PHE A 110 3.45 8.86 3.65
N SER A 111 2.55 9.84 3.69
CA SER A 111 2.84 11.25 3.45
C SER A 111 2.70 12.02 4.76
N SER A 112 3.80 12.57 5.26
CA SER A 112 3.81 13.35 6.50
C SER A 112 3.42 14.80 6.25
N ARG A 113 2.54 15.36 7.08
CA ARG A 113 2.13 16.77 7.05
C ARG A 113 2.99 17.66 7.93
N LEU A 114 3.89 17.08 8.72
CA LEU A 114 4.74 17.80 9.67
C LEU A 114 6.08 17.08 9.85
N LYS A 115 7.09 17.78 10.36
CA LYS A 115 8.40 17.20 10.66
C LYS A 115 8.30 16.30 11.90
N ALA A 116 8.16 15.00 11.69
CA ALA A 116 8.09 14.00 12.75
C ALA A 116 8.70 12.66 12.32
N SER A 117 8.80 11.72 13.26
CA SER A 117 9.14 10.34 12.95
C SER A 117 7.94 9.45 13.26
N VAL A 118 7.64 8.54 12.34
CA VAL A 118 6.89 7.33 12.68
C VAL A 118 7.82 6.42 13.46
N MET A 119 7.31 5.83 14.54
CA MET A 119 8.02 4.87 15.36
C MET A 119 7.52 3.45 15.12
N ARG A 120 8.32 2.45 15.50
CA ARG A 120 7.88 1.04 15.50
C ARG A 120 6.63 0.91 16.38
N GLY A 121 5.59 0.29 15.84
CA GLY A 121 4.31 0.08 16.53
C GLY A 121 3.28 1.18 16.29
N ASP A 122 3.66 2.28 15.64
CA ASP A 122 2.72 3.35 15.34
C ASP A 122 1.70 2.91 14.28
N LEU A 123 0.46 3.34 14.50
CA LEU A 123 -0.63 3.20 13.53
C LEU A 123 -0.45 4.24 12.41
N LEU A 124 -0.33 3.79 11.17
CA LEU A 124 -0.26 4.66 9.99
C LEU A 124 -1.65 4.96 9.40
N GLY A 125 -2.57 4.02 9.56
CA GLY A 125 -3.92 4.08 9.02
C GLY A 125 -4.65 2.76 9.22
N GLN A 126 -5.86 2.65 8.66
CA GLN A 126 -6.59 1.39 8.57
C GLN A 126 -7.01 1.12 7.13
N VAL A 127 -7.10 -0.16 6.78
CA VAL A 127 -7.61 -0.60 5.49
C VAL A 127 -8.69 -1.66 5.69
N LEU A 128 -9.60 -1.73 4.73
CA LEU A 128 -10.57 -2.80 4.58
C LEU A 128 -10.04 -3.74 3.50
N ILE A 129 -10.04 -5.05 3.79
CA ILE A 129 -9.80 -6.09 2.80
C ILE A 129 -11.14 -6.74 2.50
N VAL A 130 -11.63 -6.52 1.29
CA VAL A 130 -12.90 -7.06 0.81
C VAL A 130 -12.58 -8.22 -0.12
N SER A 131 -13.10 -9.40 0.21
CA SER A 131 -12.89 -10.59 -0.60
C SER A 131 -13.64 -10.45 -1.92
N GLY A 132 -13.01 -10.87 -3.01
CA GLY A 132 -13.62 -10.89 -4.33
C GLY A 132 -13.58 -12.27 -4.95
N THR A 133 -14.46 -12.49 -5.92
CA THR A 133 -14.41 -13.64 -6.84
C THR A 133 -14.66 -13.14 -8.26
N THR A 134 -14.17 -13.86 -9.26
CA THR A 134 -14.58 -13.65 -10.65
C THR A 134 -15.94 -14.30 -10.87
N ASN A 135 -16.78 -13.67 -11.68
CA ASN A 135 -18.04 -14.26 -12.14
C ASN A 135 -17.82 -15.38 -13.17
#